data_AF-A0A6C0HMG4-F1
#
_entry.id   AF-A0A6C0HMG4-F1
#
_cell.length_a   1.000
_cell.length_b   1.000
_cell.length_c   1.000
_cell.angle_alpha   90.00
_cell.angle_beta   90.00
_cell.angle_gamma   90.00
#
_symmetry.space_group_name_H-M   'P 1'
#
loop_
_entity.id
_entity.type
_entity.pdbx_description
1 polymer ?
#
loop_
_entity_poly.entity_id
_entity_poly.type
_entity_poly.pdbx_seq_one_letter_code
_entity_poly.pdbx_strand_id
1 'polypeptide(L)'
;MSKQYDGSYITDLNETFQGLPFFRKYIEYIEYRIYQILQKNPHPHLVTVYRLTESFVDIELLTPVNELPDYDEASIVAAARSVKEHLQGLGIFYMDWKSDNLGLKGTTYRLFDFDGAGYFRQGWIIQPMPYWSYRQAAEKGLTDPKEMDDYAFDLNLKSVIVSVKK
;
A
#
# COMPACT_ATOMS: atom_id res chain seq x y z
N MET A 1 -11.43 -12.00 -15.60
CA MET A 1 -12.47 -10.97 -15.42
C MET A 1 -11.90 -9.90 -14.51
N SER A 2 -12.18 -8.63 -14.77
CA SER A 2 -11.76 -7.56 -13.84
C SER A 2 -12.68 -7.53 -12.63
N LYS A 3 -12.28 -6.84 -11.58
CA LYS A 3 -13.03 -6.74 -10.32
C LYS A 3 -13.14 -5.29 -9.86
N GLN A 4 -14.13 -4.99 -9.04
CA GLN A 4 -14.24 -3.70 -8.36
C GLN A 4 -14.73 -3.87 -6.93
N TYR A 5 -14.35 -2.97 -6.03
CA TYR A 5 -14.99 -2.81 -4.73
C TYR A 5 -16.01 -1.67 -4.80
N ASP A 6 -17.28 -1.94 -4.51
CA ASP A 6 -18.38 -0.95 -4.59
C ASP A 6 -18.71 -0.29 -3.24
N GLY A 7 -17.86 -0.49 -2.23
CA GLY A 7 -18.08 -0.03 -0.86
C GLY A 7 -18.73 -1.06 0.06
N SER A 8 -19.20 -2.19 -0.47
CA SER A 8 -19.77 -3.30 0.32
C SER A 8 -19.26 -4.67 -0.12
N TYR A 9 -19.11 -4.89 -1.42
CA TYR A 9 -18.73 -6.18 -1.99
C TYR A 9 -17.70 -6.02 -3.12
N ILE A 10 -16.96 -7.10 -3.35
CA ILE A 10 -16.18 -7.25 -4.58
C ILE A 10 -17.10 -7.82 -5.66
N THR A 11 -17.29 -7.08 -6.74
CA THR A 11 -18.09 -7.49 -7.90
C THR A 11 -17.23 -7.67 -9.13
N ASP A 12 -17.67 -8.54 -10.04
CA ASP A 12 -16.98 -8.76 -11.31
C ASP A 12 -17.34 -7.67 -12.33
N LEU A 13 -16.34 -7.25 -13.11
CA LEU A 13 -16.48 -6.33 -14.22
C LEU A 13 -16.17 -7.04 -15.53
N ASN A 14 -17.11 -6.95 -16.47
CA ASN A 14 -16.91 -7.39 -17.86
C ASN A 14 -16.19 -6.32 -18.68
N GLU A 15 -15.02 -5.89 -18.18
CA GLU A 15 -14.15 -4.88 -18.78
C GLU A 15 -12.70 -5.35 -18.65
N THR A 16 -11.83 -4.94 -19.57
CA THR A 16 -10.37 -5.12 -19.46
C THR A 16 -9.66 -3.83 -19.87
N PHE A 17 -8.43 -3.66 -19.38
CA PHE A 17 -7.55 -2.58 -19.85
C PHE A 17 -6.54 -3.17 -20.83
N GLN A 18 -6.70 -2.87 -22.13
CA GLN A 18 -5.83 -3.43 -23.19
C GLN A 18 -5.74 -4.96 -23.15
N GLY A 19 -6.85 -5.64 -22.83
CA GLY A 19 -6.91 -7.11 -22.69
C GLY A 19 -6.44 -7.63 -21.33
N LEU A 20 -5.95 -6.79 -20.42
CA LEU A 20 -5.53 -7.17 -19.08
C LEU A 20 -6.65 -7.00 -18.05
N PRO A 21 -6.84 -7.96 -17.12
CA PRO A 21 -7.74 -7.79 -16.00
C PRO A 21 -7.16 -6.79 -14.98
N PHE A 22 -8.05 -6.05 -14.33
CA PHE A 22 -7.71 -5.05 -13.32
C PHE A 22 -8.60 -5.16 -12.08
N PHE A 23 -8.18 -4.49 -11.01
CA PHE A 23 -9.01 -4.20 -9.86
C PHE A 23 -9.32 -2.69 -9.82
N ARG A 24 -10.60 -2.32 -9.76
CA ARG A 24 -11.04 -0.94 -9.59
C ARG A 24 -11.32 -0.64 -8.13
N LYS A 25 -10.66 0.38 -7.61
CA LYS A 25 -10.93 0.96 -6.29
C LYS A 25 -11.46 2.39 -6.49
N TYR A 26 -12.58 2.73 -5.86
CA TYR A 26 -12.99 4.12 -5.74
C TYR A 26 -12.12 4.79 -4.68
N ILE A 27 -11.60 5.96 -5.01
CA ILE A 27 -10.54 6.61 -4.22
C ILE A 27 -10.95 8.03 -3.85
N GLU A 28 -10.43 8.48 -2.73
CA GLU A 28 -10.55 9.84 -2.26
C GLU A 28 -9.31 10.67 -2.67
N TYR A 29 -9.36 11.97 -2.38
CA TYR A 29 -8.32 12.93 -2.76
C TYR A 29 -6.90 12.50 -2.34
N ILE A 30 -6.72 11.97 -1.11
CA ILE A 30 -5.40 11.54 -0.60
C ILE A 30 -4.79 10.48 -1.51
N GLU A 31 -5.50 9.36 -1.68
CA GLU A 31 -5.02 8.23 -2.46
C GLU A 31 -4.85 8.59 -3.94
N TYR A 32 -5.74 9.41 -4.52
CA TYR A 32 -5.58 9.96 -5.88
C TYR A 32 -4.24 10.69 -6.05
N ARG A 33 -3.91 11.61 -5.13
CA ARG A 33 -2.66 12.39 -5.22
C ARG A 33 -1.42 11.52 -5.01
N ILE A 34 -1.50 10.50 -4.17
CA ILE A 34 -0.41 9.54 -3.99
C ILE A 34 -0.20 8.75 -5.29
N TYR A 35 -1.25 8.19 -5.90
CA TYR A 35 -1.13 7.48 -7.17
C TYR A 35 -0.58 8.35 -8.31
N GLN A 36 -0.89 9.64 -8.36
CA GLN A 36 -0.27 10.56 -9.33
C GLN A 36 1.25 10.63 -9.21
N ILE A 37 1.79 10.55 -7.98
CA ILE A 37 3.23 10.52 -7.73
C ILE A 37 3.79 9.16 -8.12
N LEU A 38 3.14 8.07 -7.69
CA LEU A 38 3.62 6.71 -7.92
C LEU A 38 3.60 6.32 -9.40
N GLN A 39 2.63 6.79 -10.19
CA GLN A 39 2.57 6.54 -11.63
C GLN A 39 3.79 7.11 -12.38
N LYS A 40 4.40 8.18 -11.86
CA LYS A 40 5.62 8.80 -12.42
C LYS A 40 6.90 8.18 -11.85
N ASN A 41 6.79 7.36 -10.81
CA ASN A 41 7.92 6.79 -10.08
C ASN A 41 7.68 5.28 -9.83
N PRO A 42 7.61 4.47 -10.89
CA PRO A 42 7.27 3.06 -10.79
C PRO A 42 8.33 2.27 -9.99
N HIS A 43 7.88 1.22 -9.30
CA HIS A 43 8.75 0.33 -8.52
C HIS A 43 8.29 -1.13 -8.67
N PRO A 44 9.20 -2.12 -8.75
CA PRO A 44 8.85 -3.54 -8.93
C PRO A 44 8.04 -4.16 -7.79
N HIS A 45 7.93 -3.48 -6.65
CA HIS A 45 7.09 -3.90 -5.53
C HIS A 45 5.92 -2.94 -5.25
N LEU A 46 5.67 -1.97 -6.14
CA LEU A 46 4.44 -1.17 -6.12
C LEU A 46 3.47 -1.71 -7.16
N VAL A 47 2.18 -1.65 -6.85
CA VAL A 47 1.12 -1.98 -7.79
C VAL A 47 1.18 -1.11 -9.04
N THR A 48 0.97 -1.72 -10.19
CA THR A 48 0.89 -1.02 -11.48
C THR A 48 -0.45 -0.32 -11.62
N VAL A 49 -0.44 0.98 -11.90
CA VAL A 49 -1.65 1.78 -12.19
C VAL A 49 -1.93 1.78 -13.68
N TYR A 50 -3.08 1.26 -14.09
CA TYR A 50 -3.53 1.27 -15.49
C TYR A 50 -4.32 2.53 -15.83
N ARG A 51 -5.28 2.91 -14.98
CA ARG A 51 -6.07 4.14 -15.13
C ARG A 51 -6.19 4.84 -13.80
N LEU A 52 -6.13 6.17 -13.83
CA LEU A 52 -6.31 7.00 -12.65
C LEU A 52 -7.23 8.16 -13.02
N THR A 53 -8.33 8.28 -12.30
CA THR A 53 -9.28 9.39 -12.38
C THR A 53 -9.47 9.99 -11.00
N GLU A 54 -10.15 11.12 -10.89
CA GLU A 54 -10.45 11.73 -9.60
C GLU A 54 -11.37 10.88 -8.71
N SER A 55 -12.08 9.89 -9.28
CA SER A 55 -13.04 9.06 -8.54
C SER A 55 -12.61 7.62 -8.37
N PHE A 56 -11.71 7.11 -9.21
CA PHE A 56 -11.25 5.73 -9.13
C PHE A 56 -9.84 5.52 -9.69
N VAL A 57 -9.20 4.46 -9.23
CA VAL A 57 -8.00 3.88 -9.81
C VAL A 57 -8.29 2.46 -10.29
N ASP A 58 -7.80 2.14 -11.49
CA ASP A 58 -7.70 0.75 -11.95
C ASP A 58 -6.24 0.34 -11.82
N ILE A 59 -6.00 -0.65 -10.97
CA ILE A 59 -4.69 -1.22 -10.70
C ILE A 59 -4.61 -2.64 -11.25
N GLU A 60 -3.40 -3.15 -11.45
CA GLU A 60 -3.24 -4.56 -11.81
C GLU A 60 -3.96 -5.48 -10.82
N LEU A 61 -4.62 -6.52 -11.34
CA LEU A 61 -5.28 -7.49 -10.48
C LEU A 61 -4.23 -8.37 -9.79
N LEU A 62 -4.25 -8.35 -8.46
CA LEU A 62 -3.37 -9.10 -7.55
C LEU A 62 -4.17 -10.18 -6.81
N THR A 63 -3.46 -11.18 -6.28
CA THR A 63 -3.99 -12.07 -5.23
C THR A 63 -3.55 -11.55 -3.86
N PRO A 64 -4.46 -11.05 -3.00
CA PRO A 64 -4.11 -10.56 -1.66
C PRO A 64 -3.38 -11.62 -0.82
N VAL A 65 -2.43 -11.20 0.03
CA VAL A 65 -1.65 -12.14 0.86
C VAL A 65 -2.55 -12.99 1.77
N ASN A 66 -3.61 -12.42 2.34
CA ASN A 66 -4.56 -13.14 3.20
C ASN A 66 -5.41 -14.19 2.46
N GLU A 67 -5.39 -14.21 1.13
CA GLU A 67 -6.02 -15.24 0.30
C GLU A 67 -5.02 -16.32 -0.15
N LEU A 68 -3.72 -16.15 0.12
CA LEU A 68 -2.70 -17.15 -0.21
C LEU A 68 -2.71 -18.27 0.84
N PRO A 69 -2.78 -19.55 0.43
CA PRO A 69 -2.75 -20.68 1.36
C PRO A 69 -1.40 -20.77 2.08
N ASP A 70 -0.31 -20.43 1.37
CA ASP A 70 1.05 -20.37 1.89
C ASP A 70 1.72 -19.11 1.31
N TYR A 71 2.42 -18.35 2.15
CA TYR A 71 3.21 -17.20 1.72
C TYR A 71 4.54 -17.14 2.47
N ASP A 72 5.58 -16.61 1.82
CA ASP A 72 6.88 -16.43 2.43
C ASP A 72 6.97 -15.06 3.10
N GLU A 73 6.83 -15.04 4.43
CA GLU A 73 6.96 -13.85 5.26
C GLU A 73 8.26 -13.08 5.01
N ALA A 74 9.39 -13.77 4.80
CA ALA A 74 10.68 -13.11 4.59
C ALA A 74 10.67 -12.34 3.26
N SER A 75 10.11 -12.93 2.20
CA SER A 75 9.94 -12.27 0.91
C SER A 75 8.97 -11.08 0.98
N ILE A 76 7.89 -11.19 1.76
CA ILE A 76 6.94 -10.08 1.99
C ILE A 76 7.65 -8.91 2.68
N VAL A 77 8.39 -9.17 3.77
CA VAL A 77 9.11 -8.12 4.51
C VAL A 77 10.21 -7.50 3.66
N ALA A 78 10.91 -8.28 2.83
CA ALA A 78 11.91 -7.76 1.91
C ALA A 78 11.28 -6.83 0.85
N ALA A 79 10.18 -7.26 0.24
CA ALA A 79 9.44 -6.46 -0.74
C ALA A 79 8.91 -5.16 -0.11
N ALA A 80 8.25 -5.26 1.05
CA ALA A 80 7.69 -4.12 1.76
C ALA A 80 8.78 -3.12 2.20
N ARG A 81 9.95 -3.61 2.64
CA ARG A 81 11.09 -2.74 2.97
C ARG A 81 11.60 -1.98 1.76
N SER A 82 11.77 -2.67 0.63
CA SER A 82 12.21 -2.05 -0.61
C SER A 82 11.22 -0.96 -1.07
N VAL A 83 9.91 -1.20 -0.93
CA VAL A 83 8.89 -0.17 -1.19
C VAL A 83 8.99 0.98 -0.20
N LYS A 84 9.14 0.71 1.09
CA LYS A 84 9.25 1.76 2.12
C LYS A 84 10.38 2.72 1.80
N GLU A 85 11.57 2.21 1.49
CA GLU A 85 12.74 3.02 1.14
C GLU A 85 12.46 3.90 -0.08
N HIS A 86 11.81 3.35 -1.10
CA HIS A 86 11.37 4.10 -2.29
C HIS A 86 10.36 5.19 -1.94
N LEU A 87 9.31 4.89 -1.19
CA LEU A 87 8.29 5.84 -0.76
C LEU A 87 8.89 6.98 0.06
N GLN A 88 9.72 6.67 1.07
CA GLN A 88 10.40 7.67 1.89
C GLN A 88 11.28 8.60 1.05
N GLY A 89 12.00 8.05 0.05
CA GLY A 89 12.77 8.86 -0.91
C GLY A 89 11.90 9.81 -1.73
N LEU A 90 10.67 9.40 -2.04
CA LEU A 90 9.67 10.26 -2.68
C LEU A 90 8.99 11.21 -1.69
N GLY A 91 9.32 11.21 -0.40
CA GLY A 91 8.64 12.00 0.64
C GLY A 91 7.25 11.47 0.98
N ILE A 92 6.93 10.23 0.58
CA ILE A 92 5.70 9.54 0.92
C ILE A 92 5.97 8.68 2.17
N PHE A 93 5.11 8.80 3.16
CA PHE A 93 5.21 8.08 4.42
C PHE A 93 3.96 7.24 4.61
N TYR A 94 4.12 5.93 4.72
CA TYR A 94 3.02 4.98 4.72
C TYR A 94 2.71 4.50 6.14
N MET A 95 1.50 4.75 6.62
CA MET A 95 1.14 4.49 8.02
C MET A 95 0.24 3.27 8.22
N ASP A 96 -0.08 2.53 7.15
CA ASP A 96 -0.97 1.37 7.20
C ASP A 96 -0.26 0.08 6.76
N TRP A 97 0.97 -0.11 7.23
CA TRP A 97 1.71 -1.36 6.99
C TRP A 97 0.94 -2.54 7.56
N LYS A 98 0.50 -3.45 6.69
CA LYS A 98 -0.10 -4.75 7.04
C LYS A 98 -0.04 -5.67 5.84
N SER A 99 -0.04 -6.98 6.08
CA SER A 99 -0.04 -8.00 5.02
C SER A 99 -1.22 -7.83 4.06
N ASP A 100 -2.35 -7.34 4.55
CA ASP A 100 -3.59 -7.19 3.78
C ASP A 100 -3.47 -6.16 2.65
N ASN A 101 -2.49 -5.24 2.75
CA ASN A 101 -2.18 -4.24 1.73
C ASN A 101 -1.09 -4.73 0.76
N LEU A 102 -0.69 -6.00 0.86
CA LEU A 102 0.28 -6.65 -0.02
C LEU A 102 -0.42 -7.75 -0.82
N GLY A 103 -0.09 -7.84 -2.11
CA GLY A 103 -0.68 -8.82 -3.02
C GLY A 103 0.37 -9.40 -3.95
N LEU A 104 0.13 -10.60 -4.44
CA LEU A 104 1.04 -11.33 -5.31
C LEU A 104 0.64 -11.20 -6.78
N LYS A 105 1.63 -10.91 -7.63
CA LYS A 105 1.54 -11.03 -9.08
C LYS A 105 2.65 -11.95 -9.58
N GLY A 106 2.28 -13.14 -10.07
CA GLY A 106 3.28 -14.17 -10.41
C GLY A 106 4.08 -14.55 -9.16
N THR A 107 5.33 -14.12 -9.09
CA THR A 107 6.23 -14.35 -7.93
C THR A 107 6.59 -13.06 -7.18
N THR A 108 6.00 -11.93 -7.55
CA THR A 108 6.38 -10.62 -7.01
C THR A 108 5.29 -10.05 -6.11
N TYR A 109 5.63 -9.78 -4.85
CA TYR A 109 4.76 -9.05 -3.93
C TYR A 109 4.70 -7.55 -4.28
N ARG A 110 3.51 -6.98 -4.19
CA ARG A 110 3.16 -5.61 -4.59
C ARG A 110 2.38 -4.95 -3.45
N LEU A 111 2.82 -3.79 -3.00
CA LEU A 111 2.03 -2.93 -2.12
C LEU A 111 0.94 -2.25 -2.95
N PHE A 112 -0.29 -2.31 -2.45
CA PHE A 112 -1.46 -1.60 -2.93
C PHE A 112 -2.17 -0.95 -1.73
N ASP A 113 -3.20 -0.13 -2.00
CA ASP A 113 -3.95 0.64 -0.99
C ASP A 113 -3.11 1.72 -0.27
N PHE A 114 -3.36 2.99 -0.63
CA PHE A 114 -2.63 4.15 -0.11
C PHE A 114 -3.48 5.13 0.70
N ASP A 115 -4.63 4.70 1.22
CA ASP A 115 -5.48 5.57 2.06
C ASP A 115 -4.76 6.02 3.35
N GLY A 116 -3.89 5.17 3.89
CA GLY A 116 -3.07 5.46 5.07
C GLY A 116 -1.77 6.23 4.78
N ALA A 117 -1.55 6.69 3.54
CA ALA A 117 -0.32 7.36 3.17
C ALA A 117 -0.39 8.88 3.39
N GLY A 118 0.78 9.48 3.62
CA GLY A 118 0.98 10.93 3.66
C GLY A 118 2.09 11.38 2.72
N TYR A 119 2.12 12.66 2.40
CA TYR A 119 3.17 13.28 1.57
C TYR A 119 3.75 14.51 2.28
N PHE A 120 5.06 14.48 2.51
CA PHE A 120 5.81 15.48 3.25
C PHE A 120 7.08 15.91 2.51
N ARG A 121 7.39 17.21 2.59
CA ARG A 121 8.65 17.79 2.09
C ARG A 121 9.29 18.72 3.13
N GLN A 122 8.69 19.89 3.33
CA GLN A 122 9.09 20.88 4.35
C GLN A 122 7.95 21.10 5.35
N GLY A 123 7.10 20.09 5.50
CA GLY A 123 5.76 20.17 6.07
C GLY A 123 4.83 19.18 5.35
N TRP A 124 3.72 18.82 6.00
CA TRP A 124 2.70 17.95 5.42
C TRP A 124 1.98 18.67 4.30
N ILE A 125 2.17 18.20 3.06
CA ILE A 125 1.36 18.60 1.90
C ILE A 125 0.06 17.78 1.91
N ILE A 126 0.18 16.50 2.28
CA ILE A 126 -0.94 15.59 2.55
C ILE A 126 -0.65 14.91 3.87
N GLN A 127 -1.45 15.18 4.89
CA GLN A 127 -1.29 14.52 6.18
C GLN A 127 -1.92 13.12 6.12
N PRO A 128 -1.22 12.07 6.59
CA PRO A 128 -1.82 10.73 6.66
C PRO A 128 -2.99 10.76 7.63
N MET A 129 -4.03 9.97 7.33
CA MET A 129 -5.13 9.77 8.25
C MET A 129 -4.60 9.22 9.58
N PRO A 130 -5.08 9.71 10.74
CA PRO A 130 -4.58 9.29 12.04
C PRO A 130 -5.16 7.93 12.45
N TYR A 131 -4.94 6.91 11.63
CA TYR A 131 -5.28 5.52 11.93
C TYR A 131 -4.39 4.96 13.03
N TRP A 132 -4.55 3.67 13.33
CA TRP A 132 -3.99 3.06 14.53
C TRP A 132 -2.47 3.23 14.63
N SER A 133 -1.69 2.88 13.60
CA SER A 133 -0.22 2.98 13.69
C SER A 133 0.27 4.42 13.75
N TYR A 134 -0.41 5.38 13.11
CA TYR A 134 -0.12 6.80 13.30
C TYR A 134 -0.31 7.23 14.75
N ARG A 135 -1.44 6.84 15.37
CA ARG A 135 -1.71 7.14 16.78
C ARG A 135 -0.68 6.50 17.70
N GLN A 136 -0.30 5.25 17.45
CA GLN A 136 0.75 4.57 18.23
C GLN A 136 2.10 5.28 18.13
N ALA A 137 2.50 5.72 16.94
CA ALA A 137 3.73 6.50 16.76
C ALA A 137 3.67 7.84 17.52
N ALA A 138 2.55 8.55 17.43
CA ALA A 138 2.34 9.82 18.12
C ALA A 138 2.33 9.66 19.66
N GLU A 139 1.72 8.59 20.19
CA GLU A 139 1.73 8.25 21.62
C GLU A 139 3.15 7.97 22.14
N LYS A 140 4.08 7.56 21.26
CA LYS A 140 5.52 7.41 21.57
C LYS A 140 6.29 8.72 21.48
N GLY A 141 5.64 9.84 21.13
CA GLY A 141 6.26 11.14 20.95
C GLY A 141 7.01 11.30 19.62
N LEU A 142 6.82 10.38 18.67
CA LEU A 142 7.44 10.50 17.34
C LEU A 142 6.72 11.60 16.56
N THR A 143 7.52 12.49 15.95
CA THR A 143 7.02 13.63 15.17
C THR A 143 7.66 13.74 13.79
N ASP A 144 8.82 13.11 13.60
CA ASP A 144 9.44 13.01 12.28
C ASP A 144 8.68 11.97 11.42
N PRO A 145 8.21 12.35 10.21
CA PRO A 145 7.45 11.45 9.35
C PRO A 145 8.15 10.13 9.02
N LYS A 146 9.48 10.15 8.87
CA LYS A 146 10.26 8.97 8.56
C LYS A 146 10.33 8.04 9.76
N GLU A 147 10.55 8.59 10.95
CA GLU A 147 10.54 7.81 12.18
C GLU A 147 9.17 7.18 12.47
N MET A 148 8.08 7.91 12.19
CA MET A 148 6.72 7.39 12.34
C MET A 148 6.44 6.21 11.40
N ASP A 149 6.82 6.33 10.12
CA ASP A 149 6.71 5.27 9.12
C ASP A 149 7.60 4.07 9.48
N ASP A 150 8.86 4.31 9.88
CA ASP A 150 9.76 3.24 10.36
C ASP A 150 9.18 2.49 11.56
N TYR A 151 8.59 3.21 12.51
CA TYR A 151 7.90 2.62 13.65
C TYR A 151 6.67 1.80 13.22
N ALA A 152 5.82 2.33 12.34
CA ALA A 152 4.65 1.63 11.83
C ALA A 152 5.04 0.35 11.07
N PHE A 153 6.11 0.39 10.28
CA PHE A 153 6.65 -0.79 9.59
C PHE A 153 7.10 -1.86 10.59
N ASP A 154 7.86 -1.46 11.61
CA ASP A 154 8.43 -2.39 12.59
C ASP A 154 7.34 -3.01 13.48
N LEU A 155 6.34 -2.21 13.86
CA LEU A 155 5.20 -2.62 14.66
C LEU A 155 4.36 -3.71 13.97
N ASN A 156 4.14 -3.60 12.67
CA ASN A 156 3.20 -4.45 11.96
C ASN A 156 3.84 -5.58 11.13
N LEU A 157 5.05 -5.37 10.59
CA LEU A 157 5.68 -6.33 9.66
C LEU A 157 6.96 -6.97 10.22
N LYS A 158 7.70 -6.32 11.13
CA LYS A 158 8.88 -6.97 11.76
C LYS A 158 8.53 -7.76 13.02
N SER A 159 7.53 -7.34 13.79
CA SER A 159 7.13 -8.00 15.05
C SER A 159 6.62 -9.44 14.84
N VAL A 160 6.20 -9.79 13.61
CA VAL A 160 5.77 -11.14 13.22
C VAL A 160 6.95 -12.14 13.21
N ILE A 161 8.17 -11.70 12.82
CA ILE A 161 9.35 -12.58 12.69
C ILE A 161 9.89 -13.07 14.05
N VAL A 162 9.63 -12.35 15.16
CA VAL A 162 10.14 -12.73 16.50
C VAL A 162 9.20 -13.72 17.20
N SER A 163 7.95 -13.88 16.73
CA SER A 163 6.93 -14.69 17.42
C SER A 163 6.81 -16.14 16.93
N VAL A 164 7.51 -16.51 15.84
CA VAL A 164 7.52 -17.90 15.29
C VAL A 164 8.75 -18.70 15.72
N LYS A 165 9.29 -18.41 16.92
CA LYS A 165 10.17 -19.33 17.66
C LYS A 165 9.54 -19.67 19.01
N LYS A 166 8.55 -20.56 19.01
CA LYS A 166 8.20 -21.40 20.15
C LYS A 166 7.93 -22.82 19.67
#